data_AF-A0A9P0B5K7-F1
#
_entry.id   AF-A0A9P0B5K7-F1
#
_cell.length_a   1.000
_cell.length_b   1.000
_cell.length_c   1.000
_cell.angle_alpha   90.00
_cell.angle_beta   90.00
_cell.angle_gamma   90.00
#
_symmetry.space_group_name_H-M   'P 1'
#
loop_
_entity.id
_entity.type
_entity.pdbx_description
1 polymer ?
#
loop_
_entity_poly.entity_id
_entity_poly.type
_entity_poly.pdbx_seq_one_letter_code
_entity_poly.pdbx_strand_id
1 'polypeptide(L)'
;MTRFTQNPTVISMERDHFSWNTSFPAATICPSNRFDEEKLDAYVEKSSAKNKTYLKLFLQSLSEATYTNFENVLPYYDIPASEFLNILMEIQFTFKPYVTNSGLTGSQYNLTQIMSEMGICYSYNSELAIYNSPGTECRINMANRLCGCVPHFYRQLASDKVCNVSGLHCLSRYKEQLIQGNCQCIANCDEVNYFVEEFDTREWFLGSNLQWGLKYPKMRLKRNVIFGFSDFLVYIGGIAGLFLGCSVLSFIEIVYFFTLRLYWFIVKYHHHHQGRN
;
A
#
# COMPACT_ATOMS: atom_id res chain seq x y z
N MET A 1 22.61 -30.06 7.39
CA MET A 1 22.95 -29.01 6.41
C MET A 1 21.77 -28.55 5.54
N THR A 2 20.77 -29.40 5.24
CA THR A 2 19.65 -29.07 4.31
C THR A 2 18.70 -27.97 4.80
N ARG A 3 18.51 -27.81 6.11
CA ARG A 3 17.65 -26.77 6.69
C ARG A 3 18.17 -25.34 6.45
N PHE A 4 19.48 -25.16 6.26
CA PHE A 4 20.11 -23.85 6.05
C PHE A 4 19.76 -23.25 4.69
N THR A 5 19.79 -24.07 3.64
CA THR A 5 19.45 -23.66 2.27
C THR A 5 17.95 -23.60 2.03
N GLN A 6 17.17 -24.42 2.74
CA GLN A 6 15.71 -24.49 2.53
C GLN A 6 14.93 -23.51 3.43
N ASN A 7 15.40 -23.20 4.65
CA ASN A 7 14.68 -22.36 5.62
C ASN A 7 15.64 -21.54 6.53
N PRO A 8 16.26 -20.45 6.02
CA PRO A 8 17.25 -19.65 6.76
C PRO A 8 16.66 -18.74 7.86
N THR A 9 15.34 -18.77 8.03
CA THR A 9 14.61 -17.85 8.92
C THR A 9 13.69 -18.60 9.86
N VAL A 10 13.52 -18.09 11.08
CA VAL A 10 12.59 -18.58 12.08
C VAL A 10 11.54 -17.52 12.37
N ILE A 11 10.30 -17.95 12.59
CA ILE A 11 9.23 -17.07 13.05
C ILE A 11 9.20 -17.14 14.58
N SER A 12 9.38 -16.00 15.22
CA SER A 12 9.23 -15.84 16.67
C SER A 12 7.99 -15.02 16.98
N MET A 13 7.31 -15.37 18.08
CA MET A 13 6.20 -14.59 18.62
C MET A 13 6.71 -13.68 19.73
N GLU A 14 6.47 -12.39 19.59
CA GLU A 14 6.75 -11.38 20.61
C GLU A 14 5.45 -10.95 21.30
N ARG A 15 5.51 -10.70 22.61
CA ARG A 15 4.36 -10.32 23.46
C ARG A 15 4.55 -9.02 24.24
N ASP A 16 5.74 -8.42 24.15
CA ASP A 16 6.07 -7.17 24.83
C ASP A 16 5.44 -5.97 24.13
N HIS A 17 4.13 -5.85 24.25
CA HIS A 17 3.31 -4.88 23.51
C HIS A 17 3.42 -3.45 24.02
N PHE A 18 3.99 -3.23 25.21
CA PHE A 18 4.16 -1.90 25.79
C PHE A 18 5.27 -1.08 25.12
N SER A 19 6.25 -1.76 24.50
CA SER A 19 7.34 -1.10 23.79
C SER A 19 7.03 -0.82 22.31
N TRP A 20 5.86 -1.25 21.82
CA TRP A 20 5.49 -1.09 20.41
C TRP A 20 4.78 0.25 20.16
N ASN A 21 5.37 1.08 19.29
CA ASN A 21 4.69 2.25 18.76
C ASN A 21 3.71 1.83 17.66
N THR A 22 2.47 1.50 18.05
CA THR A 22 1.41 1.16 17.09
C THR A 22 0.61 2.42 16.79
N SER A 23 0.82 3.01 15.61
CA SER A 23 0.00 4.13 15.16
C SER A 23 -1.43 3.67 14.83
N PHE A 24 -2.38 4.59 14.95
CA PHE A 24 -3.75 4.32 14.49
C PHE A 24 -3.72 4.05 12.98
N PRO A 25 -4.40 3.00 12.48
CA PRO A 25 -4.32 2.62 11.08
C PRO A 25 -4.84 3.71 10.14
N ALA A 26 -4.41 3.63 8.89
CA ALA A 26 -5.14 4.27 7.81
C ALA A 26 -6.54 3.63 7.71
N ALA A 27 -7.59 4.44 7.73
CA ALA A 27 -8.95 3.96 7.64
C ALA A 27 -9.71 4.77 6.58
N THR A 28 -10.48 4.06 5.75
CA THR A 28 -11.26 4.68 4.67
C THR A 28 -12.73 4.38 4.89
N ILE A 29 -13.54 5.43 4.95
CA ILE A 29 -14.99 5.36 5.10
C ILE A 29 -15.64 5.77 3.79
N CYS A 30 -16.47 4.90 3.24
CA CYS A 30 -17.25 5.16 2.04
C CYS A 30 -18.72 5.28 2.42
N PRO A 31 -19.36 6.46 2.27
CA PRO A 31 -20.79 6.60 2.50
C PRO A 31 -21.60 5.69 1.56
N SER A 32 -22.69 5.10 2.06
CA SER A 32 -23.61 4.32 1.24
C SER A 32 -24.27 5.18 0.16
N ASN A 33 -24.63 6.42 0.52
CA ASN A 33 -25.19 7.40 -0.41
C ASN A 33 -24.05 8.00 -1.24
N ARG A 34 -24.13 7.87 -2.57
CA ARG A 34 -23.08 8.33 -3.49
C ARG A 34 -23.30 9.74 -4.00
N PHE A 35 -24.55 10.17 -4.06
CA PHE A 35 -24.96 11.49 -4.54
C PHE A 35 -25.97 12.12 -3.58
N ASP A 36 -26.10 13.43 -3.70
CA ASP A 36 -27.09 14.25 -3.04
C ASP A 36 -28.25 14.50 -4.01
N GLU A 37 -29.46 14.13 -3.64
CA GLU A 37 -30.63 14.21 -4.52
C GLU A 37 -30.98 15.66 -4.89
N GLU A 38 -30.84 16.61 -3.96
CA GLU A 38 -31.13 18.02 -4.22
C GLU A 38 -30.12 18.63 -5.21
N LYS A 39 -28.83 18.29 -5.04
CA LYS A 39 -27.78 18.76 -5.96
C LYS A 39 -27.91 18.13 -7.34
N LEU A 40 -28.27 16.85 -7.40
CA LEU A 40 -28.52 16.15 -8.66
C LEU A 40 -29.67 16.81 -9.41
N ASP A 41 -30.78 17.11 -8.74
CA ASP A 41 -31.93 17.79 -9.35
C ASP A 41 -31.58 19.20 -9.82
N ALA A 42 -30.83 19.96 -9.02
CA ALA A 42 -30.33 21.28 -9.40
C ALA A 42 -29.42 21.21 -10.65
N TYR A 43 -28.53 20.22 -10.74
CA TYR A 43 -27.65 20.01 -11.89
C TYR A 43 -28.46 19.68 -13.16
N VAL A 44 -29.42 18.77 -13.06
CA VAL A 44 -30.28 18.37 -14.17
C VAL A 44 -31.13 19.54 -14.66
N GLU A 45 -31.66 20.38 -13.76
CA GLU A 45 -32.44 21.55 -14.12
C GLU A 45 -31.63 22.61 -14.87
N LYS A 46 -30.37 22.82 -14.44
CA LYS A 46 -29.41 23.74 -15.07
C LYS A 46 -28.90 23.23 -16.43
N SER A 47 -28.90 21.93 -16.65
CA SER A 47 -28.39 21.32 -17.87
C SER A 47 -29.26 21.64 -19.11
N SER A 48 -28.63 21.70 -20.28
CA SER A 48 -29.29 21.89 -21.58
C SER A 48 -29.78 20.57 -22.21
N ALA A 49 -29.84 19.49 -21.45
CA ALA A 49 -30.16 18.16 -21.96
C ALA A 49 -31.61 18.08 -22.47
N LYS A 50 -31.80 17.42 -23.61
CA LYS A 50 -33.12 17.23 -24.24
C LYS A 50 -34.07 16.40 -23.37
N ASN A 51 -33.54 15.40 -22.66
CA ASN A 51 -34.32 14.52 -21.79
C ASN A 51 -33.74 14.54 -20.37
N LYS A 52 -34.25 15.45 -19.55
CA LYS A 52 -33.84 15.65 -18.15
C LYS A 52 -34.06 14.40 -17.28
N THR A 53 -35.16 13.69 -17.48
CA THR A 53 -35.47 12.46 -16.72
C THR A 53 -34.44 11.37 -16.99
N TYR A 54 -34.07 11.19 -18.27
CA TYR A 54 -33.08 10.19 -18.64
C TYR A 54 -31.67 10.58 -18.18
N LEU A 55 -31.33 11.87 -18.23
CA LEU A 55 -30.08 12.38 -17.65
C LEU A 55 -29.99 12.09 -16.15
N LYS A 56 -31.07 12.35 -15.38
CA LYS A 56 -31.11 12.06 -13.94
C LYS A 56 -30.80 10.57 -13.68
N LEU A 57 -31.51 9.66 -14.36
CA LEU A 57 -31.29 8.21 -14.22
C LEU A 57 -29.87 7.79 -14.61
N PHE A 58 -29.32 8.38 -15.68
CA PHE A 58 -27.94 8.13 -16.08
C PHE A 58 -26.94 8.52 -15.00
N LEU A 59 -27.04 9.75 -14.46
CA LEU A 59 -26.14 10.24 -13.43
C LEU A 59 -26.23 9.42 -12.14
N GLN A 60 -27.43 8.96 -11.77
CA GLN A 60 -27.62 8.02 -10.66
C GLN A 60 -26.85 6.72 -10.94
N SER A 61 -27.09 6.08 -12.09
CA SER A 61 -26.40 4.83 -12.46
C SER A 61 -24.87 4.98 -12.57
N LEU A 62 -24.39 6.16 -12.98
CA LEU A 62 -22.97 6.47 -13.10
C LEU A 62 -22.32 6.68 -11.72
N SER A 63 -23.01 7.31 -10.79
CA SER A 63 -22.50 7.55 -9.43
C SER A 63 -22.37 6.27 -8.60
N GLU A 64 -23.18 5.26 -8.92
CA GLU A 64 -23.15 3.93 -8.30
C GLU A 64 -22.21 2.97 -9.03
N ALA A 65 -21.60 3.38 -10.14
CA ALA A 65 -20.79 2.52 -10.99
C ALA A 65 -19.49 2.06 -10.31
N THR A 66 -19.30 0.75 -10.25
CA THR A 66 -18.17 0.00 -9.70
C THR A 66 -17.88 -1.20 -10.61
N TYR A 67 -16.76 -1.89 -10.38
CA TYR A 67 -16.40 -3.08 -11.15
C TYR A 67 -17.45 -4.20 -11.16
N THR A 68 -18.34 -4.25 -10.16
CA THR A 68 -19.36 -5.29 -10.05
C THR A 68 -20.63 -4.96 -10.82
N ASN A 69 -20.91 -3.68 -11.08
CA ASN A 69 -22.19 -3.21 -11.62
C ASN A 69 -22.04 -2.27 -12.84
N PHE A 70 -20.89 -2.24 -13.51
CA PHE A 70 -20.72 -1.47 -14.76
C PHE A 70 -21.73 -1.85 -15.86
N GLU A 71 -22.32 -3.04 -15.82
CA GLU A 71 -23.39 -3.45 -16.74
C GLU A 71 -24.68 -2.64 -16.56
N ASN A 72 -24.92 -2.11 -15.36
CA ASN A 72 -26.14 -1.39 -15.04
C ASN A 72 -26.08 0.10 -15.44
N VAL A 73 -24.92 0.58 -15.91
CA VAL A 73 -24.74 1.97 -16.30
C VAL A 73 -25.55 2.24 -17.57
N LEU A 74 -26.49 3.18 -17.49
CA LEU A 74 -27.37 3.49 -18.60
C LEU A 74 -26.60 4.15 -19.76
N PRO A 75 -26.93 3.86 -21.02
CA PRO A 75 -26.26 4.45 -22.18
C PRO A 75 -26.65 5.92 -22.34
N TYR A 76 -25.72 6.83 -22.07
CA TYR A 76 -25.87 8.25 -22.35
C TYR A 76 -24.60 8.80 -23.01
N TYR A 77 -24.73 9.39 -24.19
CA TYR A 77 -23.60 9.79 -25.04
C TYR A 77 -23.48 11.30 -25.26
N ASP A 78 -24.41 12.10 -24.73
CA ASP A 78 -24.37 13.56 -24.87
C ASP A 78 -23.30 14.20 -23.96
N ILE A 79 -22.77 13.47 -22.98
CA ILE A 79 -21.72 13.93 -22.06
C ILE A 79 -20.40 13.20 -22.39
N PRO A 80 -19.30 13.94 -22.59
CA PRO A 80 -18.00 13.33 -22.82
C PRO A 80 -17.47 12.67 -21.53
N ALA A 81 -16.80 11.52 -21.69
CA ALA A 81 -16.30 10.73 -20.56
C ALA A 81 -15.30 11.49 -19.66
N SER A 82 -14.58 12.49 -20.21
CA SER A 82 -13.67 13.35 -19.47
C SER A 82 -14.36 14.21 -18.40
N GLU A 83 -15.66 14.50 -18.56
CA GLU A 83 -16.43 15.32 -17.63
C GLU A 83 -17.09 14.52 -16.51
N PHE A 84 -17.17 13.19 -16.63
CA PHE A 84 -17.85 12.32 -15.67
C PHE A 84 -17.41 12.59 -14.23
N LEU A 85 -16.10 12.64 -13.99
CA LEU A 85 -15.58 12.87 -12.64
C LEU A 85 -15.96 14.25 -12.09
N ASN A 86 -15.91 15.30 -12.91
CA ASN A 86 -16.25 16.65 -12.48
C ASN A 86 -17.73 16.76 -12.08
N ILE A 87 -18.62 16.13 -12.87
CA ILE A 87 -20.05 16.11 -12.59
C ILE A 87 -20.33 15.34 -11.30
N LEU A 88 -19.74 14.16 -11.15
CA LEU A 88 -19.88 13.33 -9.94
C LEU A 88 -19.40 14.07 -8.68
N MET A 89 -18.34 14.88 -8.79
CA MET A 89 -17.84 15.71 -7.69
C MET A 89 -18.77 16.89 -7.36
N GLU A 90 -19.57 17.38 -8.31
CA GLU A 90 -20.55 18.45 -8.06
C GLU A 90 -21.80 17.90 -7.34
N ILE A 91 -22.31 16.75 -7.79
CA ILE A 91 -23.53 16.13 -7.24
C ILE A 91 -23.29 15.24 -6.01
N GLN A 92 -22.03 15.12 -5.56
CA GLN A 92 -21.66 14.21 -4.48
C GLN A 92 -22.42 14.48 -3.16
N PHE A 93 -22.66 13.39 -2.43
CA PHE A 93 -23.13 13.45 -1.06
C PHE A 93 -22.07 14.08 -0.15
N THR A 94 -22.45 15.10 0.62
CA THR A 94 -21.50 15.82 1.49
C THR A 94 -21.41 15.12 2.85
N PHE A 95 -20.37 14.32 3.05
CA PHE A 95 -20.13 13.65 4.33
C PHE A 95 -19.11 14.44 5.17
N LYS A 96 -19.56 14.99 6.30
CA LYS A 96 -18.71 15.71 7.27
C LYS A 96 -18.89 15.11 8.67
N PRO A 97 -18.31 13.95 8.95
CA PRO A 97 -18.50 13.32 10.25
C PRO A 97 -17.68 14.01 11.33
N TYR A 98 -18.22 14.04 12.54
CA TYR A 98 -17.41 14.31 13.73
C TYR A 98 -16.72 13.01 14.13
N VAL A 99 -15.39 12.99 14.01
CA VAL A 99 -14.58 11.82 14.35
C VAL A 99 -14.15 11.91 15.82
N THR A 100 -14.53 10.92 16.62
CA THR A 100 -14.06 10.79 18.01
C THR A 100 -13.33 9.46 18.19
N ASN A 101 -12.18 9.49 18.85
CA ASN A 101 -11.38 8.31 19.19
C ASN A 101 -11.40 8.08 20.71
N SER A 102 -11.68 6.86 21.13
CA SER A 102 -11.80 6.44 22.54
C SER A 102 -10.50 6.46 23.36
N GLY A 103 -9.40 7.06 22.86
CA GLY A 103 -8.10 7.03 23.55
C GLY A 103 -7.30 8.35 23.59
N LEU A 104 -7.73 9.41 22.89
CA LEU A 104 -7.02 10.69 22.83
C LEU A 104 -8.03 11.83 22.84
N THR A 105 -8.11 12.54 23.97
CA THR A 105 -8.92 13.74 24.13
C THR A 105 -8.33 14.90 23.31
N GLY A 106 -9.13 15.46 22.39
CA GLY A 106 -8.89 16.83 21.89
C GLY A 106 -8.28 17.00 20.49
N SER A 107 -8.06 15.94 19.70
CA SER A 107 -7.68 16.12 18.28
C SER A 107 -8.90 15.99 17.38
N GLN A 108 -9.34 17.08 16.77
CA GLN A 108 -10.33 17.05 15.70
C GLN A 108 -9.66 16.45 14.46
N TYR A 109 -10.02 15.22 14.11
CA TYR A 109 -9.39 14.51 13.01
C TYR A 109 -10.01 14.95 11.68
N ASN A 110 -9.19 15.53 10.80
CA ASN A 110 -9.62 15.87 9.44
C ASN A 110 -9.56 14.64 8.55
N LEU A 111 -10.72 14.23 8.04
CA LEU A 111 -10.80 13.25 6.96
C LEU A 111 -10.49 13.95 5.63
N THR A 112 -9.70 13.28 4.80
CA THR A 112 -9.39 13.75 3.45
C THR A 112 -10.26 12.99 2.45
N GLN A 113 -10.93 13.72 1.57
CA GLN A 113 -11.71 13.11 0.50
C GLN A 113 -10.79 12.43 -0.52
N ILE A 114 -11.18 11.23 -0.94
CA ILE A 114 -10.46 10.39 -1.89
C ILE A 114 -11.42 9.76 -2.90
N MET A 115 -10.92 9.48 -4.10
CA MET A 115 -11.67 8.74 -5.13
C MET A 115 -11.17 7.29 -5.17
N SER A 116 -12.10 6.33 -5.10
CA SER A 116 -11.80 4.89 -5.08
C SER A 116 -12.67 4.13 -6.09
N GLU A 117 -12.42 2.83 -6.23
CA GLU A 117 -13.23 1.91 -7.04
C GLU A 117 -14.67 1.75 -6.52
N MET A 118 -14.92 2.20 -5.28
CA MET A 118 -16.24 2.27 -4.65
C MET A 118 -16.85 3.68 -4.72
N GLY A 119 -16.26 4.60 -5.48
CA GLY A 119 -16.67 6.00 -5.56
C GLY A 119 -15.95 6.90 -4.55
N ILE A 120 -16.61 8.00 -4.19
CA ILE A 120 -16.07 9.01 -3.27
C ILE A 120 -16.08 8.47 -1.83
N CYS A 121 -14.91 8.48 -1.20
CA CYS A 121 -14.69 8.03 0.16
C CYS A 121 -13.84 9.03 0.93
N TYR A 122 -13.66 8.78 2.22
CA TYR A 122 -12.97 9.67 3.15
C TYR A 122 -11.92 8.89 3.91
N SER A 123 -10.66 9.30 3.78
CA SER A 123 -9.51 8.63 4.39
C SER A 123 -9.00 9.37 5.61
N TYR A 124 -8.56 8.60 6.61
CA TYR A 124 -7.86 9.06 7.80
C TYR A 124 -6.47 8.46 7.86
N ASN A 125 -5.51 9.23 8.37
CA ASN A 125 -4.11 8.84 8.53
C ASN A 125 -3.49 8.20 7.27
N SER A 126 -3.97 8.63 6.12
CA SER A 126 -3.52 8.20 4.81
C SER A 126 -3.73 9.36 3.85
N GLU A 127 -2.71 10.19 3.71
CA GLU A 127 -2.73 11.25 2.70
C GLU A 127 -2.65 10.70 1.27
N LEU A 128 -2.14 9.46 1.06
CA LEU A 128 -1.80 8.96 -0.29
C LEU A 128 -1.95 7.44 -0.55
N ALA A 129 -2.60 6.62 0.29
CA ALA A 129 -2.59 5.15 0.09
C ALA A 129 -3.23 4.63 -1.21
N ILE A 130 -3.99 5.46 -1.94
CA ILE A 130 -4.57 5.09 -3.25
C ILE A 130 -3.55 5.21 -4.39
N TYR A 131 -2.52 6.04 -4.26
CA TYR A 131 -1.60 6.31 -5.36
C TYR A 131 -0.47 5.28 -5.48
N ASN A 132 -0.21 4.48 -4.43
CA ASN A 132 0.90 3.53 -4.34
C ASN A 132 0.44 2.11 -3.93
N SER A 133 -0.80 1.73 -4.23
CA SER A 133 -1.25 0.34 -4.10
C SER A 133 -0.83 -0.42 -5.38
N PRO A 134 0.06 -1.42 -5.30
CA PRO A 134 0.47 -2.20 -6.48
C PRO A 134 -0.71 -2.82 -7.23
N GLY A 135 -1.79 -3.15 -6.51
CA GLY A 135 -3.01 -3.69 -7.09
C GLY A 135 -3.77 -2.69 -7.97
N THR A 136 -3.73 -1.40 -7.64
CA THR A 136 -4.43 -0.35 -8.39
C THR A 136 -3.77 -0.11 -9.73
N GLU A 137 -2.44 0.03 -9.76
CA GLU A 137 -1.67 0.17 -10.99
C GLU A 137 -1.86 -1.05 -11.90
N CYS A 138 -1.83 -2.25 -11.31
CA CYS A 138 -2.07 -3.49 -12.03
C CYS A 138 -3.45 -3.51 -12.72
N ARG A 139 -4.51 -3.10 -12.01
CA ARG A 139 -5.88 -3.04 -12.56
C ARG A 139 -6.04 -1.96 -13.62
N ILE A 140 -5.42 -0.79 -13.46
CA ILE A 140 -5.41 0.27 -14.48
C ILE A 140 -4.75 -0.26 -15.77
N ASN A 141 -3.58 -0.87 -15.65
CA ASN A 141 -2.87 -1.47 -16.78
C ASN A 141 -3.68 -2.58 -17.46
N MET A 142 -4.39 -3.38 -16.69
CA MET A 142 -5.25 -4.44 -17.20
C MET A 142 -6.49 -3.88 -17.93
N ALA A 143 -7.16 -2.88 -17.37
CA ALA A 143 -8.29 -2.20 -17.99
C ALA A 143 -7.90 -1.58 -19.33
N ASN A 144 -6.73 -0.92 -19.39
CA ASN A 144 -6.22 -0.33 -20.61
C ASN A 144 -5.83 -1.40 -21.66
N ARG A 145 -5.28 -2.55 -21.25
CA ARG A 145 -4.96 -3.65 -22.19
C ARG A 145 -6.20 -4.34 -22.75
N LEU A 146 -7.24 -4.54 -21.94
CA LEU A 146 -8.44 -5.29 -22.34
C LEU A 146 -9.43 -4.41 -23.13
N CYS A 147 -9.66 -3.18 -22.69
CA CYS A 147 -10.69 -2.30 -23.24
C CYS A 147 -10.14 -0.95 -23.75
N GLY A 148 -8.84 -0.67 -23.62
CA GLY A 148 -8.23 0.55 -24.17
C GLY A 148 -8.56 1.84 -23.43
N CYS A 149 -9.09 1.75 -22.21
CA CYS A 149 -9.53 2.89 -21.43
C CYS A 149 -9.38 2.64 -19.92
N VAL A 150 -9.40 3.72 -19.15
CA VAL A 150 -9.29 3.72 -17.69
C VAL A 150 -10.57 4.30 -17.09
N PRO A 151 -11.17 3.67 -16.05
CA PRO A 151 -12.33 4.22 -15.35
C PRO A 151 -12.14 5.65 -14.85
N HIS A 152 -13.23 6.43 -14.84
CA HIS A 152 -13.24 7.85 -14.49
C HIS A 152 -12.81 8.16 -13.04
N PHE A 153 -12.91 7.18 -12.14
CA PHE A 153 -12.56 7.30 -10.74
C PHE A 153 -11.05 7.13 -10.46
N TYR A 154 -10.26 6.68 -11.43
CA TYR A 154 -8.81 6.65 -11.29
C TYR A 154 -8.17 7.97 -11.68
N ARG A 155 -6.97 8.21 -11.14
CA ARG A 155 -6.13 9.32 -11.55
C ARG A 155 -5.75 9.17 -13.03
N GLN A 156 -6.03 10.19 -13.82
CA GLN A 156 -5.72 10.22 -15.24
C GLN A 156 -4.27 10.67 -15.43
N LEU A 157 -3.46 9.87 -16.14
CA LEU A 157 -2.19 10.35 -16.70
C LEU A 157 -2.45 10.93 -18.09
N ALA A 158 -1.55 11.80 -18.58
CA ALA A 158 -1.73 12.50 -19.85
C ALA A 158 -1.87 11.55 -21.08
N SER A 159 -1.46 10.29 -20.95
CA SER A 159 -1.62 9.25 -21.98
C SER A 159 -2.95 8.52 -21.95
N ASP A 160 -3.70 8.61 -20.85
CA ASP A 160 -4.78 7.67 -20.56
C ASP A 160 -6.12 8.22 -21.00
N LYS A 161 -6.90 7.39 -21.69
CA LYS A 161 -8.26 7.73 -22.13
C LYS A 161 -9.27 7.28 -21.09
N VAL A 162 -10.18 8.18 -20.72
CA VAL A 162 -11.28 7.86 -19.80
C VAL A 162 -12.31 6.95 -20.49
N CYS A 163 -12.75 5.90 -19.81
CA CYS A 163 -13.78 5.00 -20.32
C CYS A 163 -15.13 5.73 -20.45
N ASN A 164 -15.68 5.73 -21.67
CA ASN A 164 -17.08 6.06 -21.91
C ASN A 164 -18.00 4.91 -21.47
N VAL A 165 -19.32 5.08 -21.61
CA VAL A 165 -20.28 4.04 -21.20
C VAL A 165 -20.01 2.70 -21.88
N SER A 166 -19.75 2.68 -23.19
CA SER A 166 -19.40 1.45 -23.91
C SER A 166 -18.12 0.78 -23.36
N GLY A 167 -17.13 1.57 -22.94
CA GLY A 167 -15.91 1.10 -22.29
C GLY A 167 -16.18 0.51 -20.91
N LEU A 168 -17.07 1.11 -20.11
CA LEU A 168 -17.51 0.55 -18.82
C LEU A 168 -18.22 -0.81 -19.03
N HIS A 169 -19.10 -0.89 -20.02
CA HIS A 169 -19.75 -2.15 -20.42
C HIS A 169 -18.74 -3.20 -20.90
N CYS A 170 -17.66 -2.81 -21.60
CA CYS A 170 -16.55 -3.70 -21.95
C CYS A 170 -15.86 -4.26 -20.69
N LEU A 171 -15.54 -3.40 -19.73
CA LEU A 171 -14.90 -3.81 -18.47
C LEU A 171 -15.77 -4.76 -17.66
N SER A 172 -17.10 -4.61 -17.69
CA SER A 172 -18.03 -5.52 -17.01
C SER A 172 -17.88 -6.98 -17.47
N ARG A 173 -17.55 -7.21 -18.74
CA ARG A 173 -17.32 -8.57 -19.29
C ARG A 173 -16.10 -9.26 -18.69
N TYR A 174 -15.14 -8.49 -18.18
CA TYR A 174 -13.90 -8.99 -17.59
C TYR A 174 -13.84 -8.77 -16.08
N LYS A 175 -14.99 -8.57 -15.41
CA LYS A 175 -15.08 -8.27 -13.96
C LYS A 175 -14.23 -9.20 -13.08
N GLU A 176 -14.27 -10.50 -13.34
CA GLU A 176 -13.56 -11.48 -12.51
C GLU A 176 -12.05 -11.35 -12.67
N GLN A 177 -11.58 -11.13 -13.90
CA GLN A 177 -10.16 -10.95 -14.18
C GLN A 177 -9.64 -9.62 -13.61
N LEU A 178 -10.47 -8.58 -13.58
CA LEU A 178 -10.10 -7.28 -13.01
C LEU A 178 -10.06 -7.32 -11.48
N ILE A 179 -10.98 -8.04 -10.84
CA ILE A 179 -11.07 -8.14 -9.37
C ILE A 179 -10.03 -9.12 -8.82
N GLN A 180 -9.90 -10.30 -9.42
CA GLN A 180 -9.01 -11.37 -8.95
C GLN A 180 -7.64 -11.36 -9.64
N GLY A 181 -7.41 -10.42 -10.55
CA GLY A 181 -6.26 -10.41 -11.47
C GLY A 181 -4.95 -10.82 -10.81
N ASN A 182 -4.21 -11.69 -11.51
CA ASN A 182 -2.93 -12.24 -11.06
C ASN A 182 -1.84 -11.14 -11.08
N CYS A 183 -1.94 -10.21 -10.14
CA CYS A 183 -0.95 -9.17 -9.92
C CYS A 183 0.14 -9.77 -9.05
N GLN A 184 1.31 -10.07 -9.64
CA GLN A 184 2.48 -10.59 -8.92
C GLN A 184 3.14 -9.47 -8.10
N CYS A 185 2.46 -9.03 -7.05
CA CYS A 185 2.97 -8.02 -6.14
C CYS A 185 3.76 -8.71 -5.02
N ILE A 186 4.95 -8.20 -4.73
CA ILE A 186 5.74 -8.67 -3.58
C ILE A 186 5.03 -8.21 -2.31
N ALA A 187 4.90 -9.10 -1.32
CA ALA A 187 4.33 -8.74 -0.03
C ALA A 187 5.18 -7.68 0.69
N ASN A 188 4.52 -6.82 1.46
CA ASN A 188 5.21 -5.85 2.30
C ASN A 188 6.06 -6.58 3.36
N CYS A 189 7.22 -6.02 3.71
CA CYS A 189 8.10 -6.58 4.75
C CYS A 189 7.49 -6.46 6.16
N ASP A 190 6.80 -5.35 6.41
CA ASP A 190 6.06 -5.08 7.63
C ASP A 190 4.58 -4.95 7.29
N GLU A 191 3.75 -5.81 7.88
CA GLU A 191 2.32 -5.84 7.65
C GLU A 191 1.60 -5.88 8.99
N VAL A 192 0.66 -4.95 9.18
CA VAL A 192 -0.23 -4.94 10.34
C VAL A 192 -1.65 -5.15 9.82
N ASN A 193 -2.23 -6.28 10.19
CA ASN A 193 -3.58 -6.64 9.81
C ASN A 193 -4.56 -6.24 10.91
N TYR A 194 -5.53 -5.41 10.54
CA TYR A 194 -6.61 -4.96 11.42
C TYR A 194 -7.90 -5.63 11.01
N PHE A 195 -8.70 -6.04 12.00
CA PHE A 195 -10.02 -6.64 11.78
C PHE A 195 -11.05 -5.80 12.52
N VAL A 196 -12.21 -5.62 11.91
CA VAL A 196 -13.35 -4.96 12.55
C VAL A 196 -13.97 -5.97 13.51
N GLU A 197 -13.81 -5.76 14.83
CA GLU A 197 -14.43 -6.62 15.85
C GLU A 197 -15.93 -6.31 16.01
N GLU A 198 -16.32 -5.03 15.93
CA GLU A 198 -17.69 -4.56 16.14
C GLU A 198 -18.01 -3.39 15.22
N PHE A 199 -19.21 -3.37 14.66
CA PHE A 199 -19.73 -2.29 13.81
C PHE A 199 -21.21 -2.07 14.15
N ASP A 200 -21.52 -0.89 14.68
CA ASP A 200 -22.89 -0.46 14.99
C ASP A 200 -23.17 0.90 14.34
N THR A 201 -24.38 1.07 13.80
CA THR A 201 -24.83 2.29 13.14
C THR A 201 -26.17 2.69 13.71
N ARG A 202 -26.29 3.94 14.17
CA ARG A 202 -27.53 4.50 14.73
C ARG A 202 -27.86 5.81 14.05
N GLU A 203 -29.15 6.05 13.83
CA GLU A 203 -29.63 7.33 13.34
C GLU A 203 -29.35 8.42 14.39
N TRP A 204 -28.74 9.51 13.94
CA TRP A 204 -28.35 10.62 14.79
C TRP A 204 -28.95 11.92 14.28
N PHE A 205 -29.49 12.72 15.18
CA PHE A 205 -30.31 13.89 14.87
C PHE A 205 -29.52 15.15 14.52
N LEU A 206 -28.21 15.21 14.84
CA LEU A 206 -27.32 16.35 14.56
C LEU A 206 -26.23 16.00 13.53
N GLY A 207 -26.60 15.27 12.48
CA GLY A 207 -25.68 14.86 11.42
C GLY A 207 -24.93 13.56 11.71
N SER A 208 -23.80 13.34 11.04
CA SER A 208 -23.03 12.09 11.16
C SER A 208 -22.00 12.18 12.30
N ASN A 209 -22.12 11.31 13.30
CA ASN A 209 -21.08 11.10 14.32
C ASN A 209 -20.38 9.77 14.05
N LEU A 210 -19.06 9.80 13.88
CA LEU A 210 -18.25 8.61 13.66
C LEU A 210 -17.37 8.37 14.88
N GLN A 211 -17.70 7.31 15.62
CA GLN A 211 -16.87 6.85 16.72
C GLN A 211 -16.10 5.62 16.27
N TRP A 212 -14.80 5.62 16.53
CA TRP A 212 -13.97 4.46 16.32
C TRP A 212 -12.95 4.29 17.43
N GLY A 213 -12.58 3.05 17.68
CA GLY A 213 -11.58 2.71 18.67
C GLY A 213 -10.59 1.73 18.06
N LEU A 214 -9.34 1.83 18.49
CA LEU A 214 -8.35 0.81 18.20
C LEU A 214 -8.10 -0.01 19.44
N LYS A 215 -8.25 -1.33 19.30
CA LYS A 215 -7.77 -2.30 20.28
C LYS A 215 -6.35 -2.69 19.91
N TYR A 216 -5.39 -2.32 20.74
CA TYR A 216 -3.98 -2.58 20.46
C TYR A 216 -3.65 -4.07 20.42
N PRO A 217 -2.80 -4.51 19.48
CA PRO A 217 -2.42 -5.91 19.35
C PRO A 217 -1.57 -6.35 20.55
N LYS A 218 -1.83 -7.57 21.05
CA LYS A 218 -1.09 -8.17 22.17
C LYS A 218 0.04 -9.11 21.73
N MET A 219 0.11 -9.42 20.43
CA MET A 219 1.08 -10.35 19.87
C MET A 219 1.55 -9.86 18.49
N ARG A 220 2.85 -10.06 18.20
CA ARG A 220 3.46 -9.82 16.90
C ARG A 220 4.23 -11.07 16.48
N LEU A 221 4.06 -11.47 15.22
CA LEU A 221 4.92 -12.47 14.59
C LEU A 221 6.06 -11.74 13.89
N LYS A 222 7.30 -12.13 14.17
CA LYS A 222 8.49 -11.56 13.55
C LYS A 222 9.32 -12.66 12.92
N ARG A 223 9.74 -12.46 11.68
CA ARG A 223 10.64 -13.38 10.97
C ARG A 223 12.07 -12.92 11.18
N ASN A 224 12.85 -13.72 11.93
CA ASN A 224 14.26 -13.46 12.20
C ASN A 224 15.14 -14.41 11.39
N VAL A 225 16.33 -13.95 11.00
CA VAL A 225 17.35 -14.80 10.37
C VAL A 225 18.00 -15.65 11.46
N ILE A 226 18.15 -16.96 11.20
CA ILE A 226 18.66 -17.92 12.22
C ILE A 226 20.18 -17.80 12.40
N PHE A 227 20.91 -17.52 11.32
CA PHE A 227 22.37 -17.40 11.33
C PHE A 227 22.79 -16.12 10.60
N GLY A 228 23.31 -15.16 11.36
CA GLY A 228 23.93 -13.96 10.84
C GLY A 228 25.41 -14.15 10.55
N PHE A 229 26.02 -13.10 9.98
CA PHE A 229 27.47 -13.06 9.76
C PHE A 229 28.27 -13.09 11.08
N SER A 230 27.71 -12.51 12.15
CA SER A 230 28.29 -12.57 13.50
C SER A 230 28.41 -14.01 14.01
N ASP A 231 27.37 -14.82 13.83
CA ASP A 231 27.34 -16.21 14.30
C ASP A 231 28.36 -17.07 13.55
N PHE A 232 28.54 -16.78 12.25
CA PHE A 232 29.58 -17.40 11.43
C PHE A 232 30.99 -17.10 11.96
N LEU A 233 31.28 -15.83 12.26
CA LEU A 233 32.57 -15.43 12.83
C LEU A 233 32.80 -16.07 14.22
N VAL A 234 31.78 -16.12 15.06
CA VAL A 234 31.83 -16.78 16.37
C VAL A 234 32.13 -18.27 16.21
N TYR A 235 31.52 -18.95 15.25
CA TYR A 235 31.74 -20.38 15.01
C TYR A 235 33.18 -20.67 14.56
N ILE A 236 33.69 -19.94 13.57
CA ILE A 236 35.09 -20.09 13.10
C ILE A 236 36.08 -19.71 14.20
N GLY A 237 35.84 -18.59 14.87
CA GLY A 237 36.67 -18.11 15.97
C GLY A 237 36.71 -19.11 17.13
N GLY A 238 35.57 -19.74 17.45
CA GLY A 238 35.48 -20.78 18.47
C GLY A 238 36.28 -22.04 18.11
N ILE A 239 36.20 -22.51 16.86
CA ILE A 239 36.97 -23.66 16.38
C ILE A 239 38.48 -23.33 16.37
N ALA A 240 38.87 -22.19 15.82
CA ALA A 240 40.27 -21.77 15.77
C ALA A 240 40.86 -21.56 17.17
N GLY A 241 40.09 -20.97 18.09
CA GLY A 241 40.50 -20.78 19.48
C GLY A 241 40.64 -22.09 20.26
N LEU A 242 39.69 -23.02 20.11
CA LEU A 242 39.69 -24.29 20.84
C LEU A 242 40.74 -25.29 20.34
N PHE A 243 40.91 -25.42 19.01
CA PHE A 243 41.79 -26.43 18.43
C PHE A 243 43.21 -25.94 18.12
N LEU A 244 43.39 -24.65 17.82
CA LEU A 244 44.71 -24.09 17.48
C LEU A 244 45.27 -23.19 18.57
N GLY A 245 44.48 -22.82 19.59
CA GLY A 245 44.87 -21.80 20.57
C GLY A 245 45.14 -20.43 19.94
N CYS A 246 44.66 -20.21 18.73
CA CYS A 246 44.98 -19.05 17.91
C CYS A 246 43.91 -17.98 18.10
N SER A 247 44.34 -16.74 18.34
CA SER A 247 43.46 -15.57 18.43
C SER A 247 43.72 -14.62 17.27
N VAL A 248 42.89 -13.57 17.15
CA VAL A 248 43.12 -12.50 16.15
C VAL A 248 44.50 -11.86 16.30
N LEU A 249 45.01 -11.73 17.54
CA LEU A 249 46.35 -11.21 17.80
C LEU A 249 47.44 -12.14 17.25
N SER A 250 47.26 -13.45 17.41
CA SER A 250 48.18 -14.46 16.85
C SER A 250 48.20 -14.40 15.32
N PHE A 251 47.05 -14.16 14.69
CA PHE A 251 46.98 -13.96 13.23
C PHE A 251 47.71 -12.68 12.78
N ILE A 252 47.52 -11.57 13.50
CA ILE A 252 48.24 -10.31 13.22
C ILE A 252 49.75 -10.51 13.36
N GLU A 253 50.20 -11.24 14.38
CA GLU A 253 51.62 -11.54 14.60
C GLU A 253 52.22 -12.37 13.44
N ILE A 254 51.48 -13.38 12.96
CA ILE A 254 51.85 -14.17 11.78
C ILE A 254 51.99 -13.24 10.56
N VAL A 255 50.99 -12.40 10.27
CA VAL A 255 51.02 -11.49 9.12
C VAL A 255 52.19 -10.50 9.24
N TYR A 256 52.41 -9.93 10.42
CA TYR A 256 53.54 -9.04 10.70
C TYR A 256 54.88 -9.73 10.43
N PHE A 257 55.05 -10.96 10.92
CA PHE A 257 56.28 -11.72 10.71
C PHE A 257 56.50 -12.06 9.25
N PHE A 258 55.48 -12.52 8.52
CA PHE A 258 55.61 -12.89 7.11
C PHE A 258 55.75 -11.69 6.17
N THR A 259 55.26 -10.51 6.52
CA THR A 259 55.36 -9.32 5.65
C THR A 259 56.60 -8.49 5.97
N LEU A 260 56.74 -8.00 7.20
CA LEU A 260 57.84 -7.11 7.58
C LEU A 260 59.16 -7.86 7.68
N ARG A 261 59.22 -9.01 8.36
CA ARG A 261 60.50 -9.74 8.49
C ARG A 261 61.00 -10.26 7.14
N LEU A 262 60.09 -10.72 6.27
CA LEU A 262 60.43 -11.15 4.92
C LEU A 262 60.89 -9.97 4.04
N TYR A 263 60.22 -8.82 4.12
CA TYR A 263 60.64 -7.60 3.44
C TYR A 263 62.04 -7.15 3.87
N TRP A 264 62.31 -7.04 5.17
CA TRP A 264 63.64 -6.68 5.68
C TRP A 264 64.70 -7.72 5.32
N PHE A 265 64.35 -9.01 5.28
CA PHE A 265 65.25 -10.07 4.82
C PHE A 265 65.61 -9.92 3.34
N ILE A 266 64.63 -9.67 2.47
CA ILE A 266 64.85 -9.45 1.03
C ILE A 266 65.66 -8.18 0.79
N VAL A 267 65.34 -7.08 1.47
CA VAL A 267 66.10 -5.82 1.36
C VAL A 267 67.55 -5.99 1.82
N LYS A 268 67.77 -6.70 2.94
CA LYS A 268 69.12 -7.00 3.43
C LYS A 268 69.89 -7.94 2.49
N TYR A 269 69.22 -8.93 1.89
CA TYR A 269 69.81 -9.81 0.88
C TYR A 269 70.20 -9.03 -0.38
N HIS A 270 69.35 -8.10 -0.83
CA HIS A 270 69.63 -7.22 -1.97
C HIS A 270 70.82 -6.28 -1.69
N HIS A 271 70.89 -5.69 -0.49
CA HIS A 271 72.03 -4.86 -0.09
C HIS A 271 73.35 -5.63 0.01
N HIS A 272 73.32 -6.91 0.40
CA HIS A 272 74.52 -7.75 0.49
C HIS A 272 75.08 -8.16 -0.88
N HIS A 273 74.24 -8.23 -1.91
CA HIS A 273 74.66 -8.49 -3.30
C HIS A 273 75.10 -7.22 -4.05
N GLN A 274 74.66 -6.03 -3.62
CA GLN A 274 75.13 -4.74 -4.16
C GLN A 274 76.49 -4.27 -3.60
N GLY A 275 77.03 -4.95 -2.58
CA GLY A 275 78.38 -4.70 -2.04
C GLY A 275 79.45 -5.68 -2.52
N ARG A 276 79.16 -6.49 -3.55
CA ARG A 276 80.07 -7.51 -4.11
C ARG A 276 80.16 -7.45 -5.65
N ASN A 277 80.20 -6.23 -6.18
CA ASN A 277 80.73 -5.88 -7.50
C ASN A 277 81.73 -4.74 -7.32
#